data_AF-A0A8T5VC15-F1
#
_entry.id   AF-A0A8T5VC15-F1
#
_cell.length_a   1.000
_cell.length_b   1.000
_cell.length_c   1.000
_cell.angle_alpha   90.00
_cell.angle_beta   90.00
_cell.angle_gamma   90.00
#
_symmetry.space_group_name_H-M   'P 1'
#
loop_
_entity.id
_entity.type
_entity.pdbx_description
1 polymer ?
#
loop_
_entity_poly.entity_id
_entity_poly.type
_entity_poly.pdbx_seq_one_letter_code
_entity_poly.pdbx_strand_id
1 'polypeptide(L)'
;MTRYTTIVSLFAFATTAIVLQTSPGLAFSSEAQQMCTGDAMRLCSSEIPDISRVRACMVQKKAQVSPGCRAVMDREHAAARKREAAAQ
;
A
#
# COMPACT_ATOMS: atom_id res chain seq x y z
N MET A 1 -9.69 18.37 -4.45
CA MET A 1 -8.73 18.52 -5.56
C MET A 1 -9.34 19.42 -6.65
N THR A 2 -9.61 20.67 -6.31
CA THR A 2 -10.35 21.62 -7.19
C THR A 2 -9.65 22.98 -7.25
N ARG A 3 -8.37 23.02 -6.86
CA ARG A 3 -7.56 24.24 -6.71
C ARG A 3 -6.34 24.31 -7.66
N TYR A 4 -6.17 23.30 -8.51
CA TYR A 4 -4.99 23.19 -9.39
C TYR A 4 -5.29 23.47 -10.87
N THR A 5 -6.55 23.70 -11.23
CA THR A 5 -6.97 24.05 -12.60
C THR A 5 -6.83 25.54 -12.93
N THR A 6 -6.61 26.41 -11.95
CA THR A 6 -6.57 27.88 -12.16
C THR A 6 -5.17 28.47 -12.36
N ILE A 7 -4.10 27.65 -12.27
CA ILE A 7 -2.71 28.14 -12.37
C ILE A 7 -2.05 27.73 -13.71
N VAL A 8 -2.69 26.86 -14.49
CA VAL A 8 -2.21 26.45 -15.82
C VAL A 8 -2.81 27.37 -16.89
N SER A 9 -2.40 28.63 -16.88
CA SER A 9 -2.64 29.54 -17.99
C SER A 9 -1.48 30.52 -18.02
N LEU A 10 -0.70 30.47 -19.11
CA LEU A 10 0.50 31.27 -19.37
C LEU A 10 1.76 30.73 -18.69
N PHE A 11 2.42 29.75 -19.31
CA PHE A 11 3.86 29.81 -19.60
C PHE A 11 4.21 28.60 -20.49
N ALA A 12 4.27 28.87 -21.80
CA ALA A 12 4.83 27.96 -22.77
C ALA A 12 6.34 27.93 -22.60
N PHE A 13 6.87 26.86 -21.99
CA PHE A 13 8.28 26.48 -22.13
C PHE A 13 8.38 24.96 -22.24
N ALA A 14 9.00 24.54 -23.34
CA ALA A 14 9.37 23.17 -23.61
C ALA A 14 10.29 22.63 -22.50
N THR A 15 9.97 21.44 -21.97
CA THR A 15 10.93 20.36 -21.69
C THR A 15 10.16 19.12 -21.24
N THR A 16 10.47 18.01 -21.91
CA THR A 16 10.11 16.64 -21.57
C THR A 16 10.41 16.27 -20.12
N ALA A 17 9.40 15.78 -19.42
CA ALA A 17 9.47 14.60 -18.56
C ALA A 17 8.05 14.25 -18.10
N ILE A 18 7.38 13.36 -18.83
CA ILE A 18 6.23 12.65 -18.27
C ILE A 18 6.80 11.76 -17.17
N VAL A 19 6.84 12.25 -15.94
CA VAL A 19 6.98 11.39 -14.77
C VAL A 19 5.72 10.54 -14.73
N LEU A 20 5.82 9.34 -15.29
CA LEU A 20 4.81 8.31 -15.15
C LEU A 20 4.83 7.90 -13.68
N GLN A 21 3.99 8.56 -12.88
CA GLN A 21 3.78 8.25 -11.47
C GLN A 21 2.97 6.96 -11.40
N THR A 22 3.58 5.85 -11.83
CA THR A 22 3.06 4.52 -11.57
C THR A 22 3.23 4.32 -10.08
N SER A 23 2.22 4.70 -9.30
CA SER A 23 2.06 4.22 -7.94
C SER A 23 1.50 2.81 -8.09
N PRO A 24 2.29 1.72 -7.95
CA PRO A 24 1.68 0.42 -7.81
C PRO A 24 1.08 0.43 -6.41
N GLY A 25 -0.21 0.79 -6.34
CA GLY A 25 -1.00 0.63 -5.14
C GLY A 25 -0.79 -0.79 -4.65
N LEU A 26 -0.34 -0.91 -3.40
CA LEU A 26 0.03 -2.10 -2.65
C LEU A 26 -0.67 -3.37 -3.14
N ALA A 27 -0.16 -3.94 -4.24
CA ALA A 27 -0.40 -5.31 -4.59
C ALA A 27 0.32 -6.08 -3.50
N PHE A 28 -0.43 -6.61 -2.54
CA PHE A 28 0.09 -7.63 -1.65
C PHE A 28 0.86 -8.59 -2.54
N SER A 29 2.16 -8.77 -2.24
CA SER A 29 2.92 -9.79 -2.97
C SER A 29 2.13 -11.08 -2.86
N SER A 30 2.01 -11.87 -3.91
CA SER A 30 1.29 -13.16 -3.86
C SER A 30 1.77 -14.03 -2.68
N GLU A 31 3.06 -13.90 -2.33
CA GLU A 31 3.68 -14.46 -1.13
C GLU A 31 3.07 -13.96 0.18
N ALA A 32 2.78 -12.66 0.30
CA ALA A 32 2.11 -12.08 1.46
C ALA A 32 0.70 -12.61 1.63
N GLN A 33 -0.04 -12.74 0.52
CA GLN A 33 -1.39 -13.27 0.55
C GLN A 33 -1.39 -14.73 1.00
N GLN A 34 -0.48 -15.57 0.50
CA GLN A 34 -0.37 -16.97 0.93
C GLN A 34 -0.06 -17.11 2.43
N MET A 35 0.89 -16.32 2.94
CA MET A 35 1.32 -16.40 4.34
C MET A 35 0.28 -15.82 5.32
N CYS A 36 -0.47 -14.80 4.91
CA CYS A 36 -1.40 -14.09 5.77
C CYS A 36 -2.87 -14.54 5.63
N THR A 37 -3.23 -15.33 4.61
CA THR A 37 -4.64 -15.75 4.39
C THR A 37 -5.18 -16.54 5.57
N GLY A 38 -4.41 -17.48 6.12
CA GLY A 38 -4.85 -18.27 7.28
C GLY A 38 -5.11 -17.41 8.53
N ASP A 39 -4.25 -16.41 8.77
CA ASP A 39 -4.43 -15.48 9.88
C ASP A 39 -5.59 -14.51 9.63
N ALA A 40 -5.78 -14.03 8.41
CA ALA A 40 -6.90 -13.17 8.04
C ALA A 40 -8.24 -13.88 8.24
N MET A 41 -8.35 -15.14 7.82
CA MET A 41 -9.55 -15.96 8.03
C MET A 41 -9.81 -16.23 9.52
N ARG A 42 -8.76 -16.42 10.33
CA ARG A 42 -8.90 -16.75 11.75
C ARG A 42 -9.17 -15.53 12.64
N LEU A 43 -8.54 -14.40 12.34
CA LEU A 43 -8.54 -13.19 13.18
C LEU A 43 -9.49 -12.10 12.69
N CYS A 44 -9.76 -12.06 11.38
CA CYS A 44 -10.44 -10.96 10.70
C CYS A 44 -11.60 -11.42 9.81
N SER A 45 -12.18 -12.61 10.08
CA SER A 45 -13.28 -13.18 9.28
C SER A 45 -14.51 -12.27 9.18
N SER A 46 -14.77 -11.47 10.22
CA SER A 46 -15.88 -10.51 10.23
C SER A 46 -15.73 -9.39 9.19
N GLU A 47 -14.51 -9.14 8.73
CA GLU A 47 -14.22 -8.03 7.81
C GLU A 47 -14.23 -8.48 6.35
N ILE A 48 -14.31 -9.79 6.11
CA ILE A 48 -14.44 -10.36 4.76
C ILE A 48 -15.83 -10.04 4.21
N PRO A 49 -15.95 -9.60 2.94
CA PRO A 49 -14.96 -9.64 1.86
C PRO A 49 -14.17 -8.34 1.64
N ASP A 50 -14.25 -7.36 2.53
CA ASP A 50 -13.62 -6.05 2.35
C ASP A 50 -12.11 -6.12 2.64
N ILE A 51 -11.31 -6.12 1.55
CA ILE A 51 -9.85 -6.20 1.63
C ILE A 51 -9.26 -5.05 2.44
N SER A 52 -9.85 -3.84 2.37
CA SER A 52 -9.34 -2.69 3.11
C SER A 52 -9.57 -2.85 4.61
N ARG A 53 -10.73 -3.36 5.00
CA ARG A 53 -11.04 -3.67 6.41
C ARG A 53 -10.23 -4.85 6.93
N VAL A 54 -10.07 -5.91 6.15
CA VAL A 54 -9.20 -7.04 6.51
C VAL A 54 -7.76 -6.56 6.72
N ARG A 55 -7.23 -5.69 5.85
CA ARG A 55 -5.91 -5.08 6.03
C ARG A 55 -5.84 -4.28 7.33
N ALA A 56 -6.82 -3.43 7.60
CA ALA A 56 -6.87 -2.65 8.84
C ALA A 56 -6.91 -3.55 10.10
N CYS A 57 -7.74 -4.60 10.06
CA CYS A 57 -7.83 -5.60 11.12
C CYS A 57 -6.49 -6.32 11.32
N MET A 58 -5.83 -6.76 10.25
CA MET A 58 -4.52 -7.44 10.32
C MET A 58 -3.44 -6.53 10.90
N VAL A 59 -3.43 -5.24 10.55
CA VAL A 59 -2.52 -4.24 11.13
C VAL A 59 -2.80 -4.05 12.62
N GLN A 60 -4.06 -3.96 13.03
CA GLN A 60 -4.45 -3.84 14.44
C GLN A 60 -4.11 -5.11 15.24
N LYS A 61 -4.28 -6.29 14.62
CA LYS A 61 -4.02 -7.60 15.20
C LYS A 61 -2.62 -8.12 14.92
N LYS A 62 -1.69 -7.28 14.47
CA LYS A 62 -0.31 -7.66 14.12
C LYS A 62 0.42 -8.39 15.25
N ALA A 63 0.05 -8.19 16.51
CA ALA A 63 0.59 -8.93 17.64
C ALA A 63 0.14 -10.41 17.70
N GLN A 64 -0.98 -10.76 17.07
CA GLN A 64 -1.67 -12.06 17.13
C GLN A 64 -1.53 -12.89 15.84
N VAL A 65 -1.00 -12.29 14.77
CA VAL A 65 -0.70 -13.00 13.51
C VAL A 65 0.51 -13.91 13.67
N SER A 66 0.59 -14.94 12.83
CA SER A 66 1.72 -15.86 12.78
C SER A 66 3.06 -15.12 12.56
N PRO A 67 4.18 -15.68 13.04
CA PRO A 67 5.50 -15.08 12.82
C PRO A 67 5.81 -14.86 11.34
N GLY A 68 5.38 -15.79 10.48
CA GLY A 68 5.56 -15.71 9.02
C GLY A 68 4.82 -14.52 8.41
N CYS A 69 3.53 -14.36 8.70
CA CYS A 69 2.76 -13.22 8.21
C CYS A 69 3.31 -11.89 8.72
N ARG A 70 3.73 -11.83 9.99
CA ARG A 70 4.33 -10.62 10.58
C ARG A 70 5.60 -10.17 9.85
N ALA A 71 6.49 -11.11 9.57
CA ALA A 71 7.72 -10.83 8.83
C ALA A 71 7.44 -10.29 7.42
N VAL A 72 6.36 -10.73 6.77
CA VAL A 72 5.96 -10.18 5.47
C VAL A 72 5.41 -8.75 5.63
N MET A 73 4.50 -8.52 6.59
CA MET A 73 3.98 -7.17 6.86
C MET A 73 5.12 -6.19 7.16
N ASP A 74 6.12 -6.60 7.95
CA ASP A 74 7.29 -5.77 8.27
C ASP A 74 8.15 -5.47 7.04
N ARG A 75 8.40 -6.48 6.19
CA ARG A 75 9.10 -6.30 4.92
C ARG A 75 8.36 -5.33 3.99
N GLU A 76 7.04 -5.43 3.90
CA GLU A 76 6.21 -4.52 3.09
C GLU A 76 6.25 -3.09 3.63
N HIS A 77 6.12 -2.90 4.95
CA HIS A 77 6.26 -1.57 5.57
C HIS A 77 7.65 -0.97 5.33
N ALA A 78 8.72 -1.77 5.45
CA ALA A 78 10.08 -1.32 5.20
C ALA A 78 10.28 -0.96 3.71
N ALA A 79 9.76 -1.76 2.79
CA ALA A 79 9.80 -1.49 1.35
C ALA A 79 9.02 -0.21 1.01
N ALA A 80 7.85 0.01 1.62
CA ALA A 80 7.08 1.24 1.44
C ALA A 80 7.86 2.47 1.89
N ARG A 81 8.50 2.43 3.08
CA ARG A 81 9.34 3.54 3.56
C ARG A 81 10.54 3.81 2.64
N LYS A 82 11.20 2.77 2.14
CA LYS A 82 12.32 2.93 1.19
C LYS A 82 11.88 3.57 -0.12
N ARG A 83 10.68 3.26 -0.61
CA ARG A 83 10.12 3.85 -1.82
C ARG A 83 9.74 5.31 -1.62
N GLU A 84 9.15 5.66 -0.47
CA GLU A 84 8.87 7.04 -0.11
C GLU A 84 10.16 7.87 -0.03
N ALA A 85 11.21 7.32 0.60
CA ALA A 85 12.52 7.96 0.66
C ALA A 85 13.24 8.08 -0.70
N ALA A 86 12.90 7.24 -1.68
CA ALA A 86 13.46 7.31 -3.03
C ALA A 86 12.62 8.17 -4.00
N ALA A 87 11.39 8.49 -3.62
CA ALA A 87 10.50 9.40 -4.34
C ALA A 87 10.65 10.85 -3.87
N GLN A 88 11.24 11.05 -2.69
CA GLN A 88 11.72 12.33 -2.16
C GLN A 88 13.11 12.64 -2.74
#